data_AF-X0YS96-F1
#
_entry.id   AF-X0YS96-F1
#
_cell.length_a   1.000
_cell.length_b   1.000
_cell.length_c   1.000
_cell.angle_alpha   90.00
_cell.angle_beta   90.00
_cell.angle_gamma   90.00
#
_symmetry.space_group_name_H-M   'P 1'
#
loop_
_entity.id
_entity.type
_entity.pdbx_description
1 polymer ?
#
loop_
_entity_poly.entity_id
_entity_poly.type
_entity_poly.pdbx_seq_one_letter_code
_entity_poly.pdbx_strand_id
1 'polypeptide(L)' 'MKLRAYDVAIIGICAAVYAVVGRLTDFGLNVGGVAFWPAALIPAVFAVLFGPWTGGIGAAIGIFIRDMIFHGDPLLSLS' A
#
# COMPACT_ATOMS: atom_id res chain seq x y z
N MET A 1 -1.12 -18.47 11.06
CA MET A 1 -2.23 -18.04 10.19
C MET A 1 -2.23 -18.90 8.94
N LYS A 2 -3.36 -19.46 8.49
CA LYS A 2 -3.46 -20.19 7.22
C LYS A 2 -3.99 -19.23 6.16
N LEU A 3 -3.11 -18.67 5.34
CA LEU A 3 -3.48 -17.88 4.17
C LEU A 3 -4.03 -18.83 3.10
N ARG A 4 -5.25 -18.58 2.64
CA ARG A 4 -5.85 -19.29 1.50
C ARG A 4 -5.50 -18.54 0.22
N ALA A 5 -5.61 -19.21 -0.93
CA ALA A 5 -5.36 -18.58 -2.24
C ALA A 5 -6.19 -17.30 -2.46
N TYR A 6 -7.40 -17.25 -1.90
CA TYR A 6 -8.27 -16.08 -1.89
C TYR A 6 -7.65 -14.86 -1.18
N ASP A 7 -7.03 -15.07 -0.01
CA ASP A 7 -6.40 -13.99 0.76
C ASP A 7 -5.19 -13.41 0.01
N VAL A 8 -4.43 -14.27 -0.66
CA VAL A 8 -3.28 -13.86 -1.49
C VAL A 8 -3.73 -13.05 -2.70
N ALA A 9 -4.83 -13.46 -3.35
CA ALA A 9 -5.41 -12.69 -4.46
C ALA A 9 -5.87 -11.30 -4.00
N ILE A 10 -6.52 -11.20 -2.84
CA ILE A 10 -6.94 -9.91 -2.26
C ILE A 10 -5.74 -9.03 -1.92
N ILE A 11 -4.68 -9.59 -1.35
CA ILE A 11 -3.43 -8.86 -1.07
C ILE A 11 -2.86 -8.27 -2.36
N GLY A 12 -2.81 -9.06 -3.43
CA GLY A 12 -2.35 -8.59 -4.74
C GLY A 12 -3.21 -7.46 -5.31
N ILE A 13 -4.54 -7.58 -5.21
CA ILE A 13 -5.47 -6.53 -5.65
C ILE A 13 -5.28 -5.26 -4.80
N CYS A 14 -5.19 -5.39 -3.48
CA CYS A 14 -4.95 -4.27 -2.57
C CYS A 14 -3.67 -3.52 -2.91
N ALA A 15 -2.57 -4.25 -3.14
CA ALA A 15 -1.28 -3.67 -3.48
C ALA A 15 -1.31 -2.94 -4.84
N ALA A 16 -1.93 -3.55 -5.86
CA ALA A 16 -2.05 -2.94 -7.18
C ALA A 16 -2.90 -1.66 -7.14
N VAL A 17 -4.05 -1.69 -6.46
CA VAL A 17 -4.94 -0.53 -6.33
C VAL A 17 -4.25 0.57 -5.52
N TYR A 18 -3.56 0.22 -4.43
CA TYR A 18 -2.77 1.19 -3.67
C TYR A 18 -1.68 1.84 -4.53
N ALA A 19 -0.93 1.06 -5.32
CA ALA A 19 0.14 1.59 -6.16
C ALA A 19 -0.39 2.53 -7.25
N VAL A 20 -1.50 2.17 -7.92
CA VAL A 20 -2.10 2.99 -8.97
C VAL A 20 -2.74 4.24 -8.40
N VAL A 21 -3.59 4.11 -7.38
CA VAL A 21 -4.25 5.28 -6.77
C VAL A 21 -3.22 6.16 -6.08
N GLY A 22 -2.28 5.56 -5.34
CA GLY A 22 -1.17 6.29 -4.74
C GLY A 22 -0.29 7.01 -5.77
N ARG A 23 -0.26 6.57 -7.03
CA ARG A 23 0.39 7.30 -8.12
C ARG A 23 -0.44 8.47 -8.63
N LEU A 24 -1.77 8.33 -8.68
CA LEU A 24 -2.68 9.36 -9.19
C LEU A 24 -2.98 10.45 -8.14
N THR A 25 -3.02 10.10 -6.86
CA THR A 25 -3.30 11.02 -5.74
C THR A 25 -2.01 11.53 -5.08
N ASP A 26 -0.94 11.66 -5.87
CA ASP A 26 0.27 12.30 -5.38
C ASP A 26 0.13 13.81 -5.37
N PHE A 27 -0.33 14.32 -4.23
CA PHE A 27 -0.54 15.74 -4.00
C PHE A 27 0.72 16.44 -3.47
N GLY A 28 1.85 15.74 -3.29
CA GLY A 28 3.08 16.33 -2.74
C GLY A 28 2.94 16.89 -1.31
N LEU A 29 1.87 16.51 -0.60
CA LEU A 29 1.58 16.95 0.76
C LEU A 29 2.40 16.14 1.75
N ASN A 30 3.54 16.70 2.14
CA ASN A 30 4.45 16.13 3.12
C ASN A 30 4.33 16.91 4.44
N VAL A 31 4.04 16.22 5.53
CA VAL A 31 4.00 16.81 6.88
C VAL A 31 5.14 16.21 7.68
N GLY A 32 6.15 17.03 8.00
CA GLY A 32 7.30 16.60 8.82
C GLY A 32 8.21 15.56 8.15
N GLY A 33 8.30 15.56 6.81
CA GLY A 33 9.10 14.58 6.06
C GLY A 33 8.39 13.26 5.78
N VAL A 34 7.21 13.04 6.37
CA VAL A 34 6.36 11.89 6.09
C VAL A 34 5.25 12.33 5.15
N ALA A 35 5.17 11.66 4.01
CA ALA A 35 4.19 11.99 3.00
C ALA A 35 2.79 11.50 3.43
N PHE A 36 1.82 12.42 3.49
CA PHE A 36 0.47 12.12 3.98
C PHE A 36 -0.41 11.67 2.82
N TRP A 37 -0.45 10.36 2.57
CA TRP A 37 -1.12 9.79 1.40
C TRP A 37 -2.59 9.47 1.66
N PRO A 38 -3.55 10.05 0.91
CA PRO A 38 -4.94 9.61 0.93
C PRO A 38 -5.10 8.14 0.52
N ALA A 39 -4.15 7.63 -0.27
CA ALA A 39 -4.11 6.24 -0.73
C ALA A 39 -4.01 5.22 0.42
N ALA A 40 -3.55 5.61 1.62
CA ALA A 40 -3.55 4.73 2.80
C ALA A 40 -4.97 4.31 3.23
N LEU A 41 -6.01 5.00 2.74
CA LEU A 41 -7.41 4.58 2.91
C LEU A 41 -7.68 3.21 2.28
N ILE A 42 -7.01 2.86 1.18
CA ILE A 42 -7.23 1.60 0.45
C ILE A 42 -6.88 0.38 1.33
N PRO A 43 -5.65 0.25 1.86
CA PRO A 43 -5.32 -0.86 2.75
C PRO A 43 -6.13 -0.83 4.04
N ALA A 44 -6.54 0.35 4.54
CA ALA A 44 -7.42 0.44 5.70
C ALA A 44 -8.81 -0.18 5.42
N VAL A 45 -9.41 0.13 4.27
CA VAL A 45 -10.69 -0.48 3.84
C VAL A 45 -10.53 -1.99 3.65
N PHE A 46 -9.45 -2.43 3.01
CA PHE A 46 -9.17 -3.86 2.81
C PHE A 46 -8.91 -4.59 4.15
N ALA A 47 -8.27 -3.94 5.12
CA ALA A 47 -8.07 -4.48 6.46
C ALA A 47 -9.40 -4.70 7.21
N VAL A 48 -10.34 -3.76 7.06
CA VAL A 48 -11.68 -3.86 7.67
C VAL A 48 -12.52 -4.95 7.00
N LEU A 49 -12.45 -5.06 5.67
CA LEU A 49 -13.28 -5.99 4.91
C LEU A 49 -12.76 -7.43 4.90
N PHE A 50 -11.45 -7.61 4.80
CA PHE A 50 -10.81 -8.92 4.55
C PHE A 50 -9.82 -9.31 5.65
N GLY A 51 -9.74 -8.54 6.72
CA GLY A 51 -8.92 -8.81 7.88
C GLY A 51 -7.57 -8.06 7.89
N PRO A 52 -6.96 -7.89 9.07
CA PRO A 52 -5.81 -7.01 9.26
C PRO A 52 -4.58 -7.41 8.44
N TRP A 53 -4.41 -8.70 8.18
CA TRP A 53 -3.26 -9.22 7.44
C TRP A 53 -3.34 -8.96 5.93
N THR A 54 -4.53 -8.98 5.34
CA THR A 54 -4.68 -8.72 3.90
C THR A 54 -4.43 -7.25 3.59
N GLY A 55 -4.97 -6.34 4.42
CA GLY A 55 -4.69 -4.92 4.32
C GLY A 55 -3.24 -4.57 4.67
N GLY A 56 -2.66 -5.16 5.72
CA GLY A 56 -1.29 -4.89 6.15
C GLY A 56 -0.23 -5.36 5.14
N ILE A 57 -0.33 -6.59 4.66
CA ILE A 57 0.61 -7.13 3.65
C ILE A 57 0.39 -6.41 2.31
N GLY A 58 -0.87 -6.15 1.93
CA GLY A 58 -1.20 -5.37 0.73
C GLY A 58 -0.64 -3.95 0.79
N ALA A 59 -0.68 -3.29 1.94
CA ALA A 59 -0.08 -1.97 2.16
C ALA A 59 1.44 -2.01 1.97
N ALA A 60 2.13 -2.95 2.62
CA ALA A 60 3.58 -3.07 2.55
C ALA A 60 4.06 -3.27 1.11
N ILE A 61 3.42 -4.20 0.37
CA ILE A 61 3.74 -4.47 -1.03
C ILE A 61 3.40 -3.26 -1.91
N GLY A 62 2.23 -2.64 -1.69
CA GLY A 62 1.81 -1.47 -2.46
C GLY A 62 2.74 -0.27 -2.27
N ILE A 63 3.17 0.01 -1.03
CA ILE A 63 4.13 1.07 -0.70
C ILE A 63 5.46 0.79 -1.38
N PHE A 64 5.97 -0.44 -1.28
CA PHE A 64 7.22 -0.83 -1.91
C PHE A 64 7.21 -0.65 -3.43
N ILE A 65 6.16 -1.14 -4.12
CA ILE A 65 6.03 -0.99 -5.58
C ILE A 65 5.97 0.49 -5.95
N ARG A 66 5.19 1.26 -5.21
CA ARG A 66 5.03 2.70 -5.45
C ARG A 66 6.35 3.44 -5.26
N ASP A 67 7.07 3.15 -4.18
CA ASP A 67 8.35 3.78 -3.87
C ASP A 67 9.44 3.45 -4.91
N MET A 68 9.48 2.20 -5.37
CA MET A 68 10.30 1.81 -6.53
C MET A 68 9.96 2.61 -7.79
N ILE A 69 8.69 2.94 -8.03
CA ILE A 69 8.25 3.71 -9.21
C ILE A 69 8.58 5.21 -9.07
N PHE A 70 8.51 5.77 -7.87
CA PHE A 70 8.68 7.21 -7.63
C PHE A 70 10.14 7.63 -7.40
N HIS A 71 10.89 6.86 -6.61
CA HIS A 71 12.25 7.22 -6.22
C HIS A 71 13.32 6.32 -6.84
N GLY A 72 12.93 5.14 -7.34
CA GLY A 72 13.89 4.13 -7.82
C GLY A 72 14.78 3.56 -6.71
N ASP A 73 14.47 3.90 -5.45
CA ASP A 73 15.32 3.62 -4.30
C ASP A 73 14.49 2.87 -3.24
N PRO A 74 14.68 1.55 -3.08
CA PRO A 74 13.84 0.70 -2.22
C PRO A 74 14.00 0.97 -0.72
N LEU A 75 14.92 1.86 -0.32
CA LEU A 75 15.23 2.18 1.07
C LEU A 75 14.24 3.15 1.72
N LEU A 76 13.48 3.94 0.95
CA LEU A 76 12.43 4.82 1.49
C LEU A 76 11.24 4.03 2.06
N SER A 77 11.02 2.80 1.61
CA SER A 77 10.02 1.87 2.14
C SER A 77 10.42 1.20 3.46
N LEU A 78 11.67 1.37 3.91
CA LEU A 78 12.21 0.77 5.13
C LEU A 78 12.44 1.79 6.27
N SER A 79 12.27 3.08 5.98
CA SER A 79 12.43 4.20 6.93
C SER A 79 11.11 4.64 7.57
#